data_AF-A0A367PUM8-F1
#
_entry.id   AF-A0A367PUM8-F1
#
_cell.length_a   1.000
_cell.length_b   1.000
_cell.length_c   1.000
_cell.angle_alpha   90.00
_cell.angle_beta   90.00
_cell.angle_gamma   90.00
#
_symmetry.space_group_name_H-M   'P 1'
#
loop_
_entity.id
_entity.type
_entity.pdbx_description
1 polymer ?
#
loop_
_entity_poly.entity_id
_entity_poly.type
_entity_poly.pdbx_seq_one_letter_code
_entity_poly.pdbx_strand_id
1 'polypeptide(L)'
;MDGSDNKRRLLLDGNLIAGQEALHQWIEELVDKLQISQAALKVTQNSLLEARNAIRNLQQRGQIQEEALIQLSNQLYSLAQQVGIQITNLEARVRQLEVRVAANEDLDKIVTAWLAGQTYTHLPWVMQVALLAREVFSSSVLMYELETKDTKVYRQSLINKIIASSKEISPHGDSLGDLLDRSWKQTKNNDDLKLLAGLLEVRSLPMQRVVNTPYLFVIGTTLELATLPEDVRPLQPGRSAIALCRSQIDTIDRTTDASRFVTAVVEETANDCLAMISNQSF
;
A
#
# COMPACT_ATOMS: atom_id res chain seq x y z
N MET A 1 -84.04 -12.95 -106.88
CA MET A 1 -82.58 -12.86 -107.06
C MET A 1 -82.29 -11.42 -107.49
N ASP A 2 -81.55 -10.52 -106.85
CA ASP A 2 -80.58 -10.59 -105.74
C ASP A 2 -80.39 -9.19 -105.10
N GLY A 3 -81.33 -8.74 -104.26
CA GLY A 3 -81.21 -7.45 -103.56
C GLY A 3 -80.87 -7.57 -102.07
N SER A 4 -81.36 -8.62 -101.40
CA SER A 4 -81.13 -8.82 -99.95
C SER A 4 -79.75 -9.38 -99.64
N ASP A 5 -79.17 -10.21 -100.53
CA ASP A 5 -77.84 -10.80 -100.32
C ASP A 5 -76.70 -9.78 -100.43
N ASN A 6 -76.83 -8.77 -101.29
CA ASN A 6 -75.82 -7.72 -101.42
C ASN A 6 -75.82 -6.78 -100.20
N LYS A 7 -77.00 -6.50 -99.64
CA LYS A 7 -77.15 -5.69 -98.41
C LYS A 7 -76.70 -6.45 -97.16
N ARG A 8 -76.89 -7.77 -97.14
CA ARG A 8 -76.38 -8.67 -96.09
C ARG A 8 -74.86 -8.79 -96.15
N ARG A 9 -74.27 -8.89 -97.34
CA ARG A 9 -72.81 -8.84 -97.55
C ARG A 9 -72.20 -7.51 -97.12
N LEU A 10 -72.80 -6.37 -97.49
CA LEU A 10 -72.33 -5.06 -97.04
C LEU A 10 -72.41 -4.86 -95.52
N LEU A 11 -73.46 -5.37 -94.87
CA LEU A 11 -73.59 -5.35 -93.41
C LEU A 11 -72.64 -6.34 -92.73
N LEU A 12 -72.39 -7.50 -93.34
CA LEU A 12 -71.41 -8.48 -92.85
C LEU A 12 -69.99 -7.93 -92.98
N ASP A 13 -69.62 -7.39 -94.14
CA ASP A 13 -68.30 -6.77 -94.37
C ASP A 13 -68.13 -5.53 -93.49
N GLY A 14 -69.15 -4.69 -93.34
CA GLY A 14 -69.10 -3.53 -92.45
C GLY A 14 -68.94 -3.90 -90.97
N ASN A 15 -69.67 -4.93 -90.49
CA ASN A 15 -69.51 -5.42 -89.12
C ASN A 15 -68.18 -6.15 -88.92
N LEU A 16 -67.65 -6.81 -89.95
CA LEU A 16 -66.39 -7.52 -89.89
C LEU A 16 -65.20 -6.54 -89.90
N ILE A 17 -65.28 -5.46 -90.69
CA ILE A 17 -64.34 -4.34 -90.66
C ILE A 17 -64.40 -3.64 -89.30
N ALA A 18 -65.60 -3.28 -88.81
CA ALA A 18 -65.74 -2.65 -87.49
C ALA A 18 -65.24 -3.55 -86.34
N GLY A 19 -65.47 -4.86 -86.44
CA GLY A 19 -64.95 -5.84 -85.48
C GLY A 19 -63.43 -5.98 -85.55
N GLN A 20 -62.84 -5.96 -86.75
CA GLN A 20 -61.38 -5.95 -86.93
C GLN A 20 -60.75 -4.66 -86.40
N GLU A 21 -61.40 -3.52 -86.58
CA GLU A 21 -60.91 -2.22 -86.13
C GLU A 21 -61.01 -2.06 -84.61
N ALA A 22 -62.07 -2.58 -83.99
CA ALA A 22 -62.18 -2.66 -82.53
C ALA A 22 -61.16 -3.63 -81.92
N LEU A 23 -60.90 -4.78 -82.56
CA LEU A 23 -59.84 -5.70 -82.13
C LEU A 23 -58.46 -5.05 -82.28
N HIS A 24 -58.24 -4.29 -83.34
CA HIS A 24 -56.99 -3.57 -83.56
C HIS A 24 -56.75 -2.51 -82.48
N GLN A 25 -57.75 -1.68 -82.16
CA GLN A 25 -57.68 -0.72 -81.05
C GLN A 25 -57.43 -1.40 -79.70
N TRP A 26 -58.07 -2.55 -79.46
CA TRP A 26 -57.87 -3.29 -78.21
C TRP A 26 -56.45 -3.85 -78.09
N ILE A 27 -55.89 -4.34 -79.21
CA ILE A 27 -54.50 -4.81 -79.27
C ILE A 27 -53.54 -3.64 -79.05
N GLU A 28 -53.77 -2.47 -79.64
CA GLU A 28 -52.94 -1.28 -79.42
C GLU A 28 -52.96 -0.83 -77.96
N GLU A 29 -54.14 -0.73 -77.33
CA GLU A 29 -54.24 -0.39 -75.91
C GLU A 29 -53.51 -1.41 -75.02
N LEU A 30 -53.57 -2.70 -75.39
CA LEU A 30 -52.95 -3.77 -74.61
C LEU A 30 -51.42 -3.71 -74.75
N VAL A 31 -50.91 -3.38 -75.94
CA VAL A 31 -49.49 -3.12 -76.19
C VAL A 31 -49.00 -1.90 -75.40
N ASP A 32 -49.76 -0.81 -75.37
CA ASP A 32 -49.41 0.39 -74.59
C ASP A 32 -49.39 0.11 -73.08
N LYS A 33 -50.39 -0.61 -72.56
CA LYS A 33 -50.43 -1.02 -71.14
C LYS A 33 -49.25 -1.93 -70.78
N LEU A 34 -48.85 -2.82 -71.69
CA LEU A 34 -47.67 -3.68 -71.50
C LEU A 34 -46.37 -2.87 -71.50
N GLN A 35 -46.23 -1.87 -72.39
CA GLN A 35 -45.08 -0.98 -72.40
C GLN A 35 -44.97 -0.14 -71.12
N ILE A 36 -46.08 0.42 -70.64
CA ILE A 36 -46.13 1.16 -69.37
C ILE A 36 -45.75 0.25 -68.20
N SER A 37 -46.26 -0.99 -68.17
CA SER A 37 -45.91 -1.98 -67.15
C SER A 37 -44.42 -2.36 -67.17
N GLN A 38 -43.84 -2.57 -68.36
CA GLN A 38 -42.40 -2.82 -68.51
C GLN A 38 -41.55 -1.63 -68.05
N ALA A 39 -41.97 -0.40 -68.38
CA ALA A 39 -41.29 0.81 -67.92
C ALA A 39 -41.36 0.93 -66.39
N ALA A 40 -42.52 0.70 -65.78
CA ALA A 40 -42.71 0.69 -64.34
C ALA A 40 -41.88 -0.41 -63.65
N LEU A 41 -41.81 -1.61 -64.22
CA LEU A 41 -40.96 -2.70 -63.73
C LEU A 41 -39.47 -2.34 -63.77
N LYS A 42 -39.02 -1.67 -64.83
CA LYS A 42 -37.63 -1.21 -64.94
C LYS A 42 -37.29 -0.14 -63.91
N VAL A 43 -38.21 0.80 -63.65
CA VAL A 43 -38.05 1.83 -62.61
C VAL A 43 -38.03 1.19 -61.22
N THR A 44 -38.96 0.28 -60.92
CA THR A 44 -38.97 -0.41 -59.62
C THR A 44 -37.72 -1.26 -59.41
N GLN A 45 -37.26 -1.97 -60.44
CA GLN A 45 -36.00 -2.71 -60.40
C GLN A 45 -34.80 -1.80 -60.09
N ASN A 46 -34.70 -0.65 -60.74
CA ASN A 46 -33.62 0.31 -60.48
C ASN A 46 -33.70 0.84 -59.03
N SER A 47 -34.89 1.22 -58.56
CA SER A 47 -35.07 1.70 -57.18
C SER A 47 -34.73 0.64 -56.13
N LEU A 48 -35.01 -0.64 -56.40
CA LEU A 48 -34.64 -1.75 -55.53
C LEU A 48 -33.13 -2.00 -55.51
N LEU A 49 -32.45 -1.82 -56.65
CA LEU A 49 -30.98 -1.90 -56.71
C LEU A 49 -30.33 -0.75 -55.94
N GLU A 50 -30.86 0.47 -56.08
CA GLU A 50 -30.42 1.63 -55.29
C GLU A 50 -30.62 1.42 -53.80
N ALA A 51 -31.82 0.98 -53.39
CA ALA A 51 -32.14 0.66 -51.99
C ALA A 51 -31.22 -0.42 -51.44
N ARG A 52 -30.97 -1.50 -52.20
CA ARG A 52 -30.03 -2.57 -51.82
C ARG A 52 -28.61 -2.05 -51.64
N ASN A 53 -28.14 -1.19 -52.53
CA ASN A 53 -26.80 -0.59 -52.42
C ASN A 53 -26.72 0.33 -51.19
N ALA A 54 -27.76 1.12 -50.92
CA ALA A 54 -27.84 1.94 -49.72
C ALA A 54 -27.82 1.10 -48.43
N ILE A 55 -28.57 -0.01 -48.39
CA ILE A 55 -28.57 -0.95 -47.26
C ILE A 55 -27.18 -1.56 -47.06
N ARG A 56 -26.50 -1.99 -48.12
CA ARG A 56 -25.12 -2.51 -48.03
C ARG A 56 -24.14 -1.48 -47.47
N ASN A 57 -24.23 -0.23 -47.93
CA ASN A 57 -23.37 0.85 -47.43
C ASN A 57 -23.63 1.16 -45.95
N LEU A 58 -24.90 1.14 -45.53
CA LEU A 58 -25.27 1.30 -44.12
C LEU A 58 -24.72 0.16 -43.26
N GLN A 59 -24.83 -1.09 -43.74
CA GLN A 59 -24.30 -2.25 -43.02
C GLN A 59 -22.77 -2.18 -42.86
N GLN A 60 -22.05 -1.79 -43.92
CA GLN A 60 -20.60 -1.58 -43.85
C GLN A 60 -20.22 -0.46 -42.88
N ARG A 61 -20.93 0.67 -42.91
CA ARG A 61 -20.71 1.77 -41.95
C ARG A 61 -20.99 1.32 -40.51
N GLY A 62 -22.04 0.53 -40.30
CA GLY A 62 -22.36 -0.06 -38.99
C GLY A 62 -21.24 -0.94 -38.46
N GLN A 63 -20.68 -1.82 -39.30
CA GLN A 63 -19.54 -2.67 -38.93
C GLN A 63 -18.30 -1.85 -38.56
N ILE A 64 -17.97 -0.82 -39.36
CA ILE A 64 -16.83 0.07 -39.06
C ILE A 64 -17.03 0.81 -37.73
N GLN A 65 -18.26 1.26 -37.45
CA GLN A 65 -18.59 1.92 -36.18
C GLN A 65 -18.49 0.95 -35.00
N GLU A 66 -18.97 -0.28 -35.15
CA GLU A 66 -18.88 -1.31 -34.11
C GLU A 66 -17.42 -1.65 -33.80
N GLU A 67 -16.58 -1.82 -34.82
CA GLU A 67 -15.14 -2.02 -34.65
C GLU A 67 -14.47 -0.82 -33.95
N ALA A 68 -14.82 0.42 -34.32
CA ALA A 68 -14.30 1.61 -33.67
C ALA A 68 -14.71 1.71 -32.18
N LEU A 69 -15.94 1.31 -31.85
CA LEU A 69 -16.43 1.26 -30.47
C LEU A 69 -15.69 0.20 -29.64
N ILE A 70 -15.43 -0.97 -30.22
CA ILE A 70 -14.65 -2.03 -29.57
C ILE A 70 -13.20 -1.55 -29.33
N GLN A 71 -12.59 -0.91 -30.33
CA GLN A 71 -11.24 -0.35 -30.18
C GLN A 71 -11.19 0.72 -29.09
N LEU A 72 -12.16 1.65 -29.06
CA LEU A 72 -12.26 2.68 -28.03
C LEU A 72 -12.44 2.06 -26.64
N SER A 73 -13.30 1.05 -26.52
CA SER A 73 -13.52 0.32 -25.25
C SER A 73 -12.22 -0.32 -24.75
N ASN A 74 -11.47 -0.98 -25.63
CA ASN A 74 -10.18 -1.59 -25.30
C ASN A 74 -9.14 -0.54 -24.88
N GLN A 75 -9.11 0.62 -25.54
CA GLN A 75 -8.24 1.74 -25.17
C GLN A 75 -8.60 2.31 -23.79
N LEU A 76 -9.89 2.50 -23.51
CA LEU A 76 -10.37 2.97 -22.21
C LEU A 76 -10.04 1.97 -21.10
N TYR A 77 -10.20 0.67 -21.35
CA TYR A 77 -9.84 -0.37 -20.39
C TYR A 77 -8.33 -0.37 -20.10
N SER A 78 -7.50 -0.27 -21.14
CA SER A 78 -6.05 -0.18 -20.98
C SER A 78 -5.64 1.07 -20.19
N LEU A 79 -6.24 2.23 -20.49
CA LEU A 79 -5.99 3.46 -19.77
C LEU A 79 -6.40 3.35 -18.30
N ALA A 80 -7.58 2.78 -18.02
CA ALA A 80 -8.07 2.57 -16.66
C ALA A 80 -7.13 1.66 -15.85
N GLN A 81 -6.62 0.60 -16.47
CA GLN A 81 -5.62 -0.27 -15.83
C GLN A 81 -4.30 0.48 -15.55
N GLN A 82 -3.79 1.25 -16.51
CA GLN A 82 -2.57 2.04 -16.33
C GLN A 82 -2.72 3.06 -15.21
N VAL A 83 -3.85 3.78 -15.18
CA VAL A 83 -4.17 4.73 -14.11
C VAL A 83 -4.29 4.03 -12.77
N GLY A 84 -4.96 2.87 -12.70
CA GLY A 84 -5.07 2.07 -11.48
C GLY A 84 -3.69 1.69 -10.93
N ILE A 85 -2.79 1.19 -11.77
CA ILE A 85 -1.41 0.85 -11.37
C ILE A 85 -0.66 2.09 -10.89
N GLN A 86 -0.80 3.23 -11.57
CA GLN A 86 -0.15 4.47 -11.15
C GLN A 86 -0.67 4.96 -9.81
N ILE A 87 -1.98 4.88 -9.55
CA ILE A 87 -2.59 5.26 -8.28
C ILE A 87 -2.05 4.37 -7.16
N THR A 88 -2.06 3.04 -7.32
CA THR A 88 -1.53 2.11 -6.31
C THR A 88 -0.04 2.37 -6.03
N ASN A 89 0.75 2.66 -7.06
CA ASN A 89 2.16 3.00 -6.89
C ASN A 89 2.35 4.34 -6.15
N LEU A 90 1.52 5.34 -6.44
CA LEU A 90 1.57 6.63 -5.76
C LEU A 90 1.12 6.50 -4.30
N GLU A 91 0.05 5.76 -4.01
CA GLU A 91 -0.41 5.47 -2.66
C GLU A 91 0.67 4.76 -1.84
N ALA A 92 1.32 3.75 -2.41
CA ALA A 92 2.43 3.06 -1.76
C ALA A 92 3.61 4.01 -1.46
N ARG A 93 3.94 4.91 -2.40
CA ARG A 93 4.99 5.92 -2.21
C ARG A 93 4.62 6.97 -1.15
N VAL A 94 3.36 7.41 -1.13
CA VAL A 94 2.86 8.36 -0.12
C VAL A 94 2.95 7.74 1.26
N ARG A 95 2.45 6.51 1.43
CA ARG A 95 2.55 5.78 2.70
C ARG A 95 4.00 5.64 3.18
N GLN A 96 4.92 5.26 2.30
CA GLN A 96 6.34 5.17 2.65
C GLN A 96 6.93 6.51 3.10
N LEU A 97 6.50 7.61 2.48
CA LEU A 97 6.92 8.95 2.86
C LEU A 97 6.30 9.39 4.19
N GLU A 98 5.01 9.15 4.40
CA GLU A 98 4.31 9.46 5.65
C GLU A 98 4.95 8.74 6.84
N VAL A 99 5.22 7.44 6.72
CA VAL A 99 5.89 6.66 7.77
C VAL A 99 7.31 7.17 8.03
N ARG A 100 8.04 7.56 6.97
CA ARG A 100 9.37 8.16 7.13
C ARG A 100 9.31 9.53 7.82
N VAL A 101 8.34 10.38 7.49
CA VAL A 101 8.19 11.70 8.09
C VAL A 101 7.81 11.56 9.56
N ALA A 102 6.80 10.73 9.87
CA ALA A 102 6.39 10.46 11.23
C ALA A 102 7.56 9.94 12.08
N ALA A 103 8.34 8.98 11.56
CA ALA A 103 9.51 8.43 12.28
C ALA A 103 10.59 9.49 12.57
N ASN A 104 10.83 10.42 11.64
CA ASN A 104 11.76 11.53 11.88
C ASN A 104 11.20 12.52 12.91
N GLU A 105 9.93 12.90 12.80
CA GLU A 105 9.28 13.83 13.72
C GLU A 105 9.24 13.28 15.15
N ASP A 106 8.88 12.01 15.32
CA ASP A 106 8.86 11.36 16.63
C ASP A 106 10.26 11.26 17.22
N LEU A 107 11.26 10.83 16.43
CA LEU A 107 12.64 10.76 16.90
C LEU A 107 13.14 12.15 17.33
N ASP A 108 12.93 13.16 16.50
CA ASP A 108 13.36 14.53 16.81
C ASP A 108 12.64 15.08 18.04
N LYS A 109 11.33 14.87 18.15
CA LYS A 109 10.53 15.31 19.31
C LYS A 109 10.98 14.65 20.61
N ILE A 110 11.15 13.32 20.61
CA ILE A 110 11.57 12.55 21.78
C ILE A 110 12.99 12.96 22.21
N VAL A 111 13.93 13.02 21.25
CA VAL A 111 15.31 13.38 21.56
C VAL A 111 15.44 14.84 21.98
N THR A 112 14.72 15.78 21.36
CA THR A 112 14.75 17.19 21.77
C THR A 112 14.16 17.40 23.17
N ALA A 113 13.06 16.72 23.51
CA ALA A 113 12.50 16.76 24.86
C ALA A 113 13.48 16.23 25.92
N TRP A 114 14.21 15.16 25.59
CA TRP A 114 15.26 14.63 26.46
C TRP A 114 16.47 15.57 26.59
N LEU A 115 16.98 16.11 25.48
CA LEU A 115 18.10 17.07 25.49
C LEU A 115 17.76 18.37 26.24
N ALA A 116 16.50 18.80 26.17
CA ALA A 116 16.01 19.97 26.91
C ALA A 116 15.82 19.69 28.42
N GLY A 117 16.05 18.46 28.87
CA GLY A 117 15.79 18.06 30.26
C GLY A 117 14.32 18.16 30.63
N GLN A 118 13.41 17.85 29.69
CA GLN A 118 11.97 17.80 29.98
C GLN A 118 11.54 16.38 30.35
N THR A 119 12.26 15.36 29.90
CA THR A 119 12.00 13.94 30.21
C THR A 119 13.12 13.34 31.05
N TYR A 120 12.74 12.43 31.96
CA TYR A 120 13.64 11.58 32.75
C TYR A 120 14.69 12.30 33.62
N THR A 121 14.48 13.59 33.94
CA THR A 121 15.43 14.46 34.67
C THR A 121 15.93 13.94 36.01
N HIS A 122 15.08 13.22 36.73
CA HIS A 122 15.41 12.68 38.06
C HIS A 122 16.04 11.28 38.02
N LEU A 123 16.20 10.70 36.82
CA LEU A 123 16.71 9.36 36.65
C LEU A 123 18.20 9.36 36.31
N PRO A 124 18.97 8.33 36.72
CA PRO A 124 20.35 8.17 36.29
C PRO A 124 20.45 7.98 34.78
N TRP A 125 21.54 8.48 34.18
CA TRP A 125 21.77 8.45 32.73
C TRP A 125 21.57 7.06 32.09
N VAL A 126 22.04 6.00 32.75
CA VAL A 126 21.89 4.61 32.28
C VAL A 126 20.41 4.21 32.11
N MET A 127 19.56 4.67 33.03
CA MET A 127 18.11 4.43 33.00
C MET A 127 17.43 5.32 31.96
N GLN A 128 17.88 6.57 31.82
CA GLN A 128 17.40 7.48 30.78
C GLN A 128 17.64 6.90 29.38
N VAL A 129 18.82 6.34 29.11
CA VAL A 129 19.16 5.74 27.81
C VAL A 129 18.25 4.54 27.49
N ALA A 130 18.01 3.65 28.47
CA ALA A 130 17.13 2.49 28.26
C ALA A 130 15.67 2.90 28.01
N LEU A 131 15.16 3.89 28.76
CA LEU A 131 13.79 4.40 28.58
C LEU A 131 13.64 5.18 27.28
N LEU A 132 14.63 6.01 26.92
CA LEU A 132 14.66 6.76 25.67
C LEU A 132 14.66 5.82 24.47
N ALA A 133 15.50 4.78 24.49
CA ALA A 133 15.49 3.77 23.44
C ALA A 133 14.11 3.11 23.33
N ARG A 134 13.50 2.74 24.45
CA ARG A 134 12.17 2.13 24.46
C ARG A 134 11.09 3.07 23.94
N GLU A 135 11.12 4.34 24.33
CA GLU A 135 10.16 5.35 23.85
C GLU A 135 10.27 5.51 22.33
N VAL A 136 11.49 5.64 21.80
CA VAL A 136 11.74 5.76 20.35
C VAL A 136 11.26 4.51 19.61
N PHE A 137 11.61 3.30 20.05
CA PHE A 137 11.17 2.07 19.39
C PHE A 137 9.74 1.65 19.75
N SER A 138 9.03 2.41 20.58
CA SER A 138 7.56 2.28 20.74
C SER A 138 6.78 3.26 19.85
N SER A 139 7.47 4.12 19.09
CA SER A 139 6.89 5.15 18.23
C SER A 139 6.80 4.71 16.76
N SER A 140 6.48 5.66 15.87
CA SER A 140 6.45 5.46 14.41
C SER A 140 7.78 4.98 13.80
N VAL A 141 8.91 5.12 14.52
CA VAL A 141 10.21 4.54 14.13
C VAL A 141 10.14 3.03 13.96
N LEU A 142 9.37 2.33 14.81
CA LEU A 142 9.20 0.88 14.70
C LEU A 142 8.42 0.49 13.43
N MET A 143 7.39 1.26 13.10
CA MET A 143 6.60 1.07 11.89
C MET A 143 7.46 1.28 10.63
N TYR A 144 8.37 2.25 10.67
CA TYR A 144 9.35 2.41 9.60
C TYR A 144 10.26 1.19 9.44
N GLU A 145 10.83 0.65 10.53
CA GLU A 145 11.68 -0.54 10.44
C GLU A 145 10.90 -1.76 9.91
N LEU A 146 9.63 -1.89 10.28
CA LEU A 146 8.76 -2.97 9.81
C LEU A 146 8.43 -2.85 8.31
N GLU A 147 8.07 -1.65 7.85
CA GLU A 147 7.65 -1.45 6.45
C GLU A 147 8.83 -1.40 5.47
N THR A 148 9.96 -0.81 5.87
CA THR A 148 11.13 -0.62 4.98
C THR A 148 12.21 -1.68 5.15
N LYS A 149 12.17 -2.47 6.23
CA LYS A 149 13.23 -3.41 6.65
C LYS A 149 14.60 -2.77 6.89
N ASP A 150 14.66 -1.44 6.91
CA ASP A 150 15.88 -0.70 7.20
C ASP A 150 16.00 -0.45 8.70
N THR A 151 16.78 -1.30 9.34
CA THR A 151 17.04 -1.25 10.79
C THR A 151 18.21 -0.34 11.16
N LYS A 152 18.93 0.24 10.20
CA LYS A 152 20.21 0.90 10.50
C LYS A 152 20.05 2.40 10.71
N VAL A 153 19.23 3.05 9.89
CA VAL A 153 19.18 4.52 9.82
C VAL A 153 18.78 5.16 11.16
N TYR A 154 17.65 4.75 11.73
CA TYR A 154 17.16 5.36 12.97
C TYR A 154 17.93 4.90 14.20
N ARG A 155 18.38 3.64 14.24
CA ARG A 155 19.25 3.14 15.32
C ARG A 155 20.56 3.92 15.38
N GLN A 156 21.25 4.09 14.26
CA GLN A 156 22.48 4.86 14.20
C GLN A 156 22.25 6.35 14.50
N SER A 157 21.15 6.93 14.01
CA SER A 157 20.78 8.32 14.34
C SER A 157 20.63 8.51 15.85
N LEU A 158 19.88 7.63 16.51
CA LEU A 158 19.68 7.66 17.96
C LEU A 158 21.01 7.48 18.72
N ILE A 159 21.81 6.48 18.36
CA ILE A 159 23.13 6.23 18.97
C ILE A 159 24.02 7.47 18.85
N ASN A 160 24.09 8.07 17.65
CA ASN A 160 24.91 9.26 17.41
C ASN A 160 24.42 10.45 18.24
N LYS A 161 23.10 10.66 18.35
CA LYS A 161 22.53 11.75 19.15
C LYS A 161 22.79 11.57 20.65
N ILE A 162 22.67 10.34 21.17
CA ILE A 162 22.98 10.03 22.57
C ILE A 162 24.47 10.18 22.86
N ILE A 163 25.35 9.71 21.96
CA ILE A 163 26.80 9.84 22.14
C ILE A 163 27.20 11.32 22.06
N ALA A 164 26.62 12.10 21.16
CA ALA A 164 26.88 13.53 21.04
C ALA A 164 26.53 14.30 22.31
N SER A 165 25.40 14.02 22.94
CA SER A 165 25.02 14.65 24.21
C SER A 165 25.83 14.12 25.40
N SER A 166 26.25 12.86 25.38
CA SER A 166 27.08 12.28 26.44
C SER A 166 28.50 12.86 26.51
N LYS A 167 28.99 13.52 25.44
CA LYS A 167 30.29 14.21 25.47
C LYS A 167 30.35 15.32 26.51
N GLU A 168 29.22 15.90 26.88
CA GLU A 168 29.11 16.88 27.96
C GLU A 168 29.02 16.24 29.36
N ILE A 169 28.74 14.93 29.47
CA ILE A 169 28.46 14.20 30.73
C ILE A 169 29.63 13.25 31.13
N SER A 170 30.80 13.35 30.50
CA SER A 170 31.89 12.37 30.68
C SER A 170 32.40 12.24 32.13
N PRO A 171 32.84 11.04 32.55
CA PRO A 171 34.19 10.67 32.18
C PRO A 171 34.34 9.26 31.61
N HIS A 172 35.17 9.20 30.57
CA HIS A 172 35.80 8.03 30.01
C HIS A 172 36.52 7.19 31.08
N GLY A 173 36.21 5.88 31.13
CA GLY A 173 37.05 4.88 31.80
C GLY A 173 36.36 3.95 32.80
N ASP A 174 35.11 4.23 33.18
CA ASP A 174 34.42 3.42 34.16
C ASP A 174 33.73 2.21 33.52
N SER A 175 33.91 1.04 34.13
CA SER A 175 33.26 -0.18 33.68
C SER A 175 31.74 -0.07 33.83
N LEU A 176 30.97 -0.79 33.01
CA LEU A 176 29.51 -0.86 33.09
C LEU A 176 28.99 -1.09 34.52
N GLY A 177 29.68 -1.93 35.30
CA GLY A 177 29.35 -2.18 36.70
C GLY A 177 29.49 -0.94 37.58
N ASP A 178 30.52 -0.13 37.35
CA ASP A 178 30.78 1.10 38.10
C ASP A 178 29.81 2.23 37.69
N LEU A 179 29.35 2.24 36.45
CA LEU A 179 28.28 3.12 35.97
C LEU A 179 26.93 2.77 36.62
N LEU A 180 26.61 1.48 36.70
CA LEU A 180 25.40 0.97 37.35
C LEU A 180 25.39 1.22 38.86
N ASP A 181 26.51 0.95 39.54
CA ASP A 181 26.65 1.18 40.98
C ASP A 181 26.59 2.67 41.34
N ARG A 182 27.09 3.56 40.48
CA ARG A 182 26.94 5.01 40.65
C ARG A 182 25.53 5.49 40.35
N SER A 183 24.89 4.94 39.33
CA SER A 183 23.50 5.24 38.98
C SER A 183 22.56 4.93 40.13
N TRP A 184 22.77 3.79 40.81
CA TRP A 184 22.08 3.46 42.05
C TRP A 184 22.29 4.51 43.15
N LYS A 185 23.55 4.86 43.46
CA LYS A 185 23.87 5.81 44.54
C LYS A 185 23.29 7.20 44.34
N GLN A 186 23.03 7.60 43.09
CA GLN A 186 22.38 8.86 42.74
C GLN A 186 20.87 8.85 42.94
N THR A 187 20.25 7.66 42.95
CA THR A 187 18.80 7.52 43.06
C THR A 187 18.38 7.52 44.53
N LYS A 188 17.77 8.62 44.99
CA LYS A 188 17.41 8.82 46.40
C LYS A 188 16.08 8.16 46.81
N ASN A 189 15.25 7.74 45.87
CA ASN A 189 13.87 7.30 46.14
C ASN A 189 13.64 5.86 45.68
N ASN A 190 13.27 4.98 46.62
CA ASN A 190 13.12 3.54 46.40
C ASN A 190 11.85 3.18 45.60
N ASP A 191 10.84 4.06 45.58
CA ASP A 191 9.61 3.84 44.82
C ASP A 191 9.80 4.06 43.32
N ASP A 192 10.63 5.03 42.93
CA ASP A 192 11.00 5.26 41.52
C ASP A 192 11.77 4.06 40.96
N LEU A 193 12.59 3.42 41.79
CA LEU A 193 13.38 2.24 41.43
C LEU A 193 12.50 1.00 41.21
N LYS A 194 11.46 0.81 42.02
CA LYS A 194 10.47 -0.26 41.83
C LYS A 194 9.65 -0.04 40.55
N LEU A 195 9.26 1.21 40.29
CA LEU A 195 8.53 1.57 39.07
C LEU A 195 9.40 1.32 37.83
N LEU A 196 10.69 1.69 37.87
CA LEU A 196 11.64 1.40 36.80
C LEU A 196 11.89 -0.08 36.58
N ALA A 197 12.07 -0.85 37.66
CA ALA A 197 12.21 -2.31 37.59
C ALA A 197 10.95 -2.96 36.98
N GLY A 198 9.77 -2.46 37.37
CA GLY A 198 8.49 -2.88 36.80
C GLY A 198 8.36 -2.52 35.31
N LEU A 199 8.74 -1.30 34.92
CA LEU A 199 8.72 -0.87 33.51
C LEU A 199 9.66 -1.71 32.65
N LEU A 200 10.83 -2.11 33.16
CA LEU A 200 11.79 -2.94 32.43
C LEU A 200 11.43 -4.44 32.43
N GLU A 201 10.40 -4.87 33.16
CA GLU A 201 9.76 -6.20 33.14
C GLU A 201 10.69 -7.42 33.33
N VAL A 202 11.86 -7.24 33.94
CA VAL A 202 12.97 -8.22 33.92
C VAL A 202 12.65 -9.62 34.47
N ARG A 203 11.70 -9.78 35.40
CA ARG A 203 11.26 -11.09 35.94
C ARG A 203 10.17 -11.79 35.15
N SER A 204 9.47 -11.07 34.29
CA SER A 204 8.34 -11.60 33.52
C SER A 204 8.75 -12.09 32.13
N LEU A 205 10.04 -11.93 31.78
CA LEU A 205 10.56 -12.30 30.48
C LEU A 205 10.82 -13.81 30.39
N PRO A 206 10.33 -14.49 29.34
CA PRO A 206 10.73 -15.86 29.07
C PRO A 206 12.24 -15.93 28.79
N MET A 207 12.90 -17.02 29.18
CA MET A 207 14.37 -17.19 29.05
C MET A 207 14.90 -16.89 27.64
N GLN A 208 14.11 -17.14 26.60
CA GLN A 208 14.44 -16.82 25.20
C GLN A 208 14.59 -15.31 24.93
N ARG A 209 13.78 -14.48 25.59
CA ARG A 209 13.83 -13.02 25.47
C ARG A 209 15.04 -12.47 26.24
N VAL A 210 15.35 -13.06 27.40
CA VAL A 210 16.54 -12.72 28.21
C VAL A 210 17.85 -12.90 27.42
N VAL A 211 17.97 -13.97 26.63
CA VAL A 211 19.14 -14.21 25.75
C VAL A 211 19.33 -13.12 24.70
N ASN A 212 18.23 -12.52 24.23
CA ASN A 212 18.24 -11.48 23.20
C ASN A 212 18.33 -10.05 23.76
N THR A 213 18.17 -9.87 25.08
CA THR A 213 18.23 -8.57 25.76
C THR A 213 19.16 -8.58 27.00
N PRO A 214 20.43 -9.03 26.89
CA PRO A 214 21.31 -9.16 28.04
C PRO A 214 21.61 -7.83 28.76
N TYR A 215 21.77 -6.70 28.06
CA TYR A 215 22.05 -5.42 28.72
C TYR A 215 20.82 -4.85 29.43
N LEU A 216 19.63 -4.93 28.83
CA LEU A 216 18.38 -4.55 29.53
C LEU A 216 18.12 -5.41 30.77
N PHE A 217 18.42 -6.71 30.68
CA PHE A 217 18.29 -7.64 31.80
C PHE A 217 19.26 -7.31 32.95
N VAL A 218 20.51 -6.93 32.63
CA VAL A 218 21.48 -6.44 33.64
C VAL A 218 20.97 -5.18 34.35
N ILE A 219 20.40 -4.23 33.60
CA ILE A 219 19.87 -2.98 34.16
C ILE A 219 18.73 -3.26 35.13
N GLY A 220 17.73 -4.06 34.74
CA GLY A 220 16.64 -4.37 35.64
C GLY A 220 17.04 -5.29 36.81
N THR A 221 17.96 -6.23 36.61
CA THR A 221 18.50 -7.04 37.71
C THR A 221 19.26 -6.18 38.72
N THR A 222 19.98 -5.16 38.25
CA THR A 222 20.64 -4.18 39.12
C THR A 222 19.61 -3.43 39.96
N LEU A 223 18.53 -2.95 39.35
CA LEU A 223 17.46 -2.26 40.06
C LEU A 223 16.79 -3.17 41.09
N GLU A 224 16.50 -4.42 40.74
CA GLU A 224 15.91 -5.38 41.68
C GLU A 224 16.81 -5.66 42.88
N LEU A 225 18.09 -5.94 42.66
CA LEU A 225 19.06 -6.14 43.73
C LEU A 225 19.18 -4.91 44.63
N ALA A 226 19.01 -3.73 44.05
CA ALA A 226 19.07 -2.49 44.79
C ALA A 226 17.79 -2.22 45.60
N THR A 227 16.62 -2.68 45.16
CA THR A 227 15.36 -2.60 45.93
C THR A 227 15.29 -3.55 47.13
N LEU A 228 16.24 -4.49 47.28
CA LEU A 228 16.30 -5.40 48.43
C LEU A 228 16.50 -4.65 49.77
N PRO A 229 16.02 -5.21 50.90
CA PRO A 229 16.30 -4.70 52.24
C PRO A 229 17.81 -4.58 52.48
N GLU A 230 18.24 -3.59 53.27
CA GLU A 230 19.66 -3.28 53.49
C GLU A 230 20.45 -4.47 54.03
N ASP A 231 19.81 -5.35 54.79
CA ASP A 231 20.41 -6.55 55.39
C ASP A 231 20.80 -7.63 54.36
N VAL A 232 20.19 -7.62 53.18
CA VAL A 232 20.37 -8.63 52.12
C VAL A 232 20.94 -8.01 50.84
N ARG A 233 21.03 -6.67 50.79
CA ARG A 233 21.50 -5.95 49.61
C ARG A 233 23.01 -6.16 49.40
N PRO A 234 23.45 -6.58 48.19
CA PRO A 234 24.87 -6.64 47.89
C PRO A 234 25.50 -5.24 47.92
N LEU A 235 26.75 -5.14 48.39
CA LEU A 235 27.51 -3.88 48.46
C LEU A 235 27.67 -3.19 47.08
N GLN A 236 27.61 -3.97 46.00
CA GLN A 236 27.77 -3.53 44.61
C GLN A 236 26.72 -4.21 43.71
N PRO A 237 25.46 -3.74 43.70
CA PRO A 237 24.36 -4.38 42.99
C PRO A 237 24.58 -4.48 41.47
N GLY A 238 25.24 -3.50 40.85
CA GLY A 238 25.54 -3.50 39.41
C GLY A 238 26.57 -4.56 39.03
N ARG A 239 27.64 -4.69 39.81
CA ARG A 239 28.65 -5.74 39.58
C ARG A 239 28.10 -7.13 39.86
N SER A 240 27.27 -7.29 40.89
CA SER A 240 26.56 -8.54 41.17
C SER A 240 25.57 -8.91 40.07
N ALA A 241 24.82 -7.95 39.52
CA ALA A 241 23.93 -8.18 38.38
C ALA A 241 24.70 -8.65 37.14
N ILE A 242 25.82 -8.02 36.79
CA ILE A 242 26.67 -8.46 35.67
C ILE A 242 27.20 -9.88 35.89
N ALA A 243 27.64 -10.22 37.10
CA ALA A 243 28.13 -11.56 37.42
C ALA A 243 27.01 -12.61 37.27
N LEU A 244 25.80 -12.31 37.75
CA LEU A 244 24.63 -13.17 37.58
C LEU A 244 24.25 -13.34 36.11
N CYS A 245 24.22 -12.24 35.35
CA CYS A 245 23.90 -12.29 33.93
C CYS A 245 24.93 -13.11 33.16
N ARG A 246 26.24 -12.96 33.45
CA ARG A 246 27.29 -13.79 32.84
C ARG A 246 27.19 -15.27 33.19
N SER A 247 26.73 -15.60 34.39
CA SER A 247 26.52 -16.99 34.79
C SER A 247 25.35 -17.64 34.04
N GLN A 248 24.41 -16.84 33.54
CA GLN A 248 23.21 -17.30 32.84
C GLN A 248 23.32 -17.16 31.32
N ILE A 249 24.05 -16.14 30.84
CA ILE A 249 24.18 -15.72 29.43
C ILE A 249 25.60 -15.18 29.21
N ASP A 250 26.42 -15.91 28.47
CA ASP A 250 27.87 -15.65 28.29
C ASP A 250 28.19 -14.53 27.27
N THR A 251 27.25 -13.62 26.99
CA THR A 251 27.35 -12.65 25.88
C THR A 251 27.79 -11.24 26.28
N ILE A 252 27.94 -10.94 27.58
CA ILE A 252 28.28 -9.59 28.05
C ILE A 252 29.80 -9.37 28.07
N ASP A 253 30.27 -8.51 27.17
CA ASP A 253 31.67 -8.11 27.04
C ASP A 253 32.28 -7.63 28.37
N ARG A 254 33.55 -7.98 28.61
CA ARG A 254 34.26 -7.62 29.87
C ARG A 254 34.66 -6.15 29.95
N THR A 255 34.73 -5.47 28.81
CA THR A 255 35.17 -4.07 28.66
C THR A 255 34.15 -3.28 27.85
N THR A 256 32.94 -3.11 28.40
CA THR A 256 31.90 -2.33 27.73
C THR A 256 32.09 -0.85 28.03
N ASP A 257 32.59 -0.10 27.05
CA ASP A 257 32.60 1.36 27.07
C ASP A 257 31.17 1.92 26.94
N ALA A 258 30.94 3.16 27.40
CA ALA A 258 29.64 3.83 27.32
C ALA A 258 29.04 3.84 25.90
N SER A 259 29.88 3.97 24.86
CA SER A 259 29.45 3.90 23.45
C SER A 259 28.96 2.50 23.06
N ARG A 260 29.68 1.44 23.45
CA ARG A 260 29.25 0.05 23.21
C ARG A 260 27.98 -0.28 23.99
N PHE A 261 27.85 0.25 25.20
CA PHE A 261 26.65 0.11 26.01
C PHE A 261 25.43 0.75 25.34
N VAL A 262 25.53 2.01 24.88
CA VAL A 262 24.43 2.70 24.17
C VAL A 262 24.04 1.94 22.91
N THR A 263 25.00 1.51 22.10
CA THR A 263 24.73 0.72 20.90
C THR A 263 23.99 -0.58 21.23
N ALA A 264 24.48 -1.34 22.21
CA ALA A 264 23.89 -2.61 22.56
C ALA A 264 22.47 -2.45 23.14
N VAL A 265 22.24 -1.46 24.02
CA VAL A 265 20.90 -1.19 24.57
C VAL A 265 19.93 -0.76 23.46
N VAL A 266 20.35 0.12 22.56
CA VAL A 266 19.52 0.57 21.43
C VAL A 266 19.16 -0.60 20.50
N GLU A 267 20.14 -1.44 20.16
CA GLU A 267 19.91 -2.61 19.30
C GLU A 267 19.03 -3.67 19.95
N GLU A 268 19.27 -3.99 21.22
CA GLU A 268 18.45 -4.92 21.99
C GLU A 268 17.01 -4.43 22.08
N THR A 269 16.81 -3.16 22.46
CA THR A 269 15.48 -2.59 22.63
C THR A 269 14.72 -2.58 21.30
N ALA A 270 15.38 -2.20 20.20
CA ALA A 270 14.76 -2.21 18.88
C ALA A 270 14.38 -3.63 18.42
N ASN A 271 15.27 -4.61 18.62
CA ASN A 271 15.01 -6.00 18.27
C ASN A 271 13.87 -6.59 19.12
N ASP A 272 13.83 -6.24 20.40
CA ASP A 272 12.79 -6.69 21.32
C ASP A 272 11.42 -6.12 20.94
N CYS A 273 11.33 -4.82 20.65
CA CYS A 273 10.11 -4.18 20.16
C CYS A 273 9.63 -4.78 18.83
N LEU A 274 10.54 -5.06 17.89
CA LEU A 274 10.21 -5.76 16.64
C LEU A 274 9.66 -7.17 16.90
N ALA A 275 10.31 -7.94 17.79
CA ALA A 275 9.90 -9.29 18.12
C ALA A 275 8.50 -9.32 18.77
N MET A 276 8.20 -8.35 19.63
CA MET A 276 6.88 -8.21 20.26
C MET A 276 5.77 -7.98 19.24
N ILE A 277 5.98 -7.11 18.25
CA ILE A 277 4.99 -6.86 17.20
C ILE A 277 4.87 -8.05 16.25
N SER A 278 5.99 -8.67 15.85
CA SER A 278 5.95 -9.84 14.96
C SER A 278 5.28 -11.06 15.59
N ASN A 279 5.35 -11.21 16.91
CA ASN A 279 4.68 -12.29 17.64
C ASN A 279 3.18 -12.03 17.89
N GLN A 280 2.71 -10.79 17.71
CA GLN A 280 1.28 -10.44 17.77
C GLN A 280 0.57 -10.58 16.42
N SER A 281 1.31 -10.79 15.32
CA SER A 281 0.77 -10.94 13.96
C SER A 281 0.45 -12.38 13.53
N PHE A 282 0.02 -13.24 14.46
CA PHE A 282 -0.49 -14.59 14.18
C PHE A 282 -1.85 -14.84 14.84
#